data_AF-A0A944S423-F1
#
_entry.id   AF-A0A944S423-F1
#
_cell.length_a   1.000
_cell.length_b   1.000
_cell.length_c   1.000
_cell.angle_alpha   90.00
_cell.angle_beta   90.00
_cell.angle_gamma   90.00
#
_symmetry.space_group_name_H-M   'P 1'
#
loop_
_entity.id
_entity.type
_entity.pdbx_description
1 polymer ?
#
loop_
_entity_poly.entity_id
_entity_poly.type
_entity_poly.pdbx_seq_one_letter_code
_entity_poly.pdbx_strand_id
1 'polypeptide(L)'
;MNVLSSIAIVLRSVSPIGHPLLLAAVLCLPACAHTLDARPGRLIWGHEVREFTPCGTEQTLWFRGEGEILDPLIAQYQVLTDTPYEAIYVEVTGEVGPRATDGFAADYDGVFTIQTVSVVRATTDEDCRIPQQPGYDR
;
A
#
# COMPACT_ATOMS: atom_id res chain seq x y z
N MET A 1 -24.78 -25.12 -3.91
CA MET A 1 -25.23 -26.54 -3.98
C MET A 1 -23.98 -27.40 -4.10
N ASN A 2 -23.92 -28.41 -3.23
CA ASN A 2 -22.77 -29.19 -2.78
C ASN A 2 -21.86 -29.78 -3.87
N VAL A 3 -20.55 -29.79 -3.59
CA VAL A 3 -19.64 -30.82 -4.12
C VAL A 3 -19.03 -31.56 -2.93
N LEU A 4 -19.58 -32.73 -2.64
CA LEU A 4 -19.08 -33.68 -1.65
C LEU A 4 -17.95 -34.47 -2.29
N SER A 5 -16.72 -34.33 -1.80
CA SER A 5 -15.61 -35.22 -2.16
C SER A 5 -15.23 -36.05 -0.93
N SER A 6 -15.69 -37.30 -0.93
CA SER A 6 -15.39 -38.30 0.09
C SER A 6 -13.96 -38.81 -0.09
N ILE A 7 -13.05 -38.50 0.83
CA ILE A 7 -11.75 -39.15 0.91
C ILE A 7 -11.84 -40.26 1.95
N ALA A 8 -11.88 -41.50 1.47
CA ALA A 8 -11.73 -42.70 2.27
C ALA A 8 -10.25 -42.86 2.68
N ILE A 9 -9.93 -42.65 3.96
CA ILE A 9 -8.61 -42.97 4.52
C ILE A 9 -8.72 -44.33 5.21
N VAL A 10 -8.11 -45.33 4.60
CA VAL A 10 -7.94 -46.68 5.18
C VAL A 10 -6.95 -46.57 6.35
N LEU A 11 -7.45 -46.76 7.57
CA LEU A 11 -6.65 -46.93 8.78
C LEU A 11 -5.88 -48.26 8.71
N ARG A 12 -4.55 -48.21 8.71
CA ARG A 12 -3.68 -49.34 9.05
C ARG A 12 -3.02 -49.11 10.40
N SER A 13 -3.15 -50.10 11.26
CA SER A 13 -2.67 -50.15 12.64
C SER A 13 -1.17 -50.55 12.71
N VAL A 14 -0.42 -49.77 13.49
CA VAL A 14 0.66 -50.12 14.45
C VAL A 14 1.84 -51.01 13.99
N SER A 15 3.08 -50.48 14.09
CA SER A 15 4.05 -50.98 15.08
C SER A 15 5.25 -50.03 15.32
N PRO A 16 5.80 -49.93 16.55
CA PRO A 16 6.84 -48.97 16.92
C PRO A 16 8.22 -49.63 17.03
N ILE A 17 9.22 -49.17 16.27
CA ILE A 17 10.62 -49.54 16.51
C ILE A 17 11.53 -48.31 16.28
N GLY A 18 12.16 -47.85 17.36
CA GLY A 18 13.55 -47.34 17.37
C GLY A 18 13.87 -46.02 16.65
N HIS A 19 13.85 -44.93 17.41
CA HIS A 19 14.52 -43.62 17.22
C HIS A 19 15.86 -43.61 16.46
N PRO A 20 16.35 -42.45 15.98
CA PRO A 20 15.63 -41.34 15.35
C PRO A 20 16.36 -40.97 14.03
N LEU A 21 15.73 -41.21 12.88
CA LEU A 21 16.20 -40.63 11.63
C LEU A 21 15.88 -39.12 11.70
N LEU A 22 16.92 -38.31 11.55
CA LEU A 22 16.88 -36.85 11.52
C LEU A 22 15.95 -36.38 10.38
N LEU A 23 14.64 -36.28 10.62
CA LEU A 23 13.72 -35.59 9.73
C LEU A 23 13.96 -34.10 9.92
N ALA A 24 14.83 -33.52 9.09
CA ALA A 24 14.84 -32.10 8.84
C ALA A 24 13.47 -31.72 8.26
N ALA A 25 12.56 -31.30 9.14
CA ALA A 25 11.32 -30.65 8.74
C ALA A 25 11.71 -29.30 8.10
N VAL A 26 11.83 -29.31 6.78
CA VAL A 26 11.98 -28.08 5.99
C VAL A 26 10.64 -27.34 6.12
N LEU A 27 10.56 -26.42 7.09
CA LEU A 27 9.50 -25.43 7.19
C LEU A 27 9.65 -24.47 6.00
N CYS A 28 8.97 -24.77 4.90
CA CYS A 28 8.74 -23.79 3.85
C CYS A 28 7.75 -22.74 4.39
N LEU A 29 8.25 -21.71 5.06
CA LEU A 29 7.45 -20.53 5.34
C LEU A 29 7.14 -19.87 3.99
N PRO A 30 5.86 -19.69 3.62
CA PRO A 30 5.54 -18.84 2.47
C PRO A 30 6.01 -17.43 2.84
N ALA A 31 7.11 -16.97 2.24
CA ALA A 31 7.44 -15.57 2.27
C ALA A 31 6.23 -14.85 1.65
N CYS A 32 5.56 -14.01 2.43
CA CYS A 32 4.56 -13.10 1.89
C CYS A 32 5.28 -12.22 0.87
N ALA A 33 5.17 -12.57 -0.41
CA ALA A 33 5.56 -11.68 -1.48
C ALA A 33 4.48 -10.59 -1.52
N HIS A 34 4.75 -9.47 -0.85
CA HIS A 34 3.92 -8.29 -0.98
C HIS A 34 4.18 -7.74 -2.38
N THR A 35 3.26 -7.96 -3.31
CA THR A 35 3.32 -7.33 -4.63
C THR A 35 3.06 -5.83 -4.43
N LEU A 36 4.08 -5.02 -4.73
CA LEU A 36 3.99 -3.58 -4.64
C LEU A 36 3.43 -3.05 -5.96
N ASP A 37 2.10 -2.99 -6.07
CA ASP A 37 1.48 -2.39 -7.23
C ASP A 37 1.63 -0.86 -7.21
N ALA A 38 1.88 -0.28 -8.39
CA ALA A 38 1.90 1.16 -8.57
C ALA A 38 0.52 1.73 -8.26
N ARG A 39 0.48 2.74 -7.39
CA ARG A 39 -0.72 3.46 -6.99
C ARG A 39 -0.65 4.89 -7.51
N PRO A 40 -1.50 5.26 -8.49
CA PRO A 40 -1.64 6.64 -8.89
C PRO A 40 -2.35 7.41 -7.78
N GLY A 41 -1.97 8.67 -7.59
CA GLY A 41 -2.61 9.51 -6.58
C GLY A 41 -2.17 10.96 -6.64
N ARG A 42 -2.81 11.77 -5.80
CA ARG A 42 -2.42 13.15 -5.55
C ARG A 42 -1.47 13.19 -4.36
N LEU A 43 -0.43 14.01 -4.46
CA LEU A 43 0.53 14.22 -3.37
C LEU A 43 0.62 15.70 -3.03
N ILE A 44 0.57 16.03 -1.75
CA ILE A 44 0.71 17.38 -1.20
C ILE A 44 1.81 17.37 -0.14
N TRP A 45 2.74 18.32 -0.24
CA TRP A 45 3.86 18.44 0.70
C TRP A 45 3.99 19.87 1.24
N GLY A 46 4.29 19.96 2.55
CA GLY A 46 4.55 21.22 3.24
C GLY A 46 5.18 20.99 4.61
N HIS A 47 5.33 22.08 5.38
CA HIS A 47 5.99 22.05 6.70
C HIS A 47 5.31 21.09 7.70
N GLU A 48 3.99 20.91 7.59
CA GLU A 48 3.17 20.10 8.50
C GLU A 48 2.25 19.12 7.74
N VAL A 49 2.46 19.00 6.42
CA VAL A 49 1.60 18.24 5.51
C VAL A 49 2.45 17.28 4.70
N ARG A 50 2.08 16.00 4.71
CA ARG A 50 2.64 14.95 3.85
C ARG A 50 1.52 14.04 3.38
N GLU A 51 0.61 14.59 2.59
CA GLU A 51 -0.58 13.86 2.19
C GLU A 51 -0.35 13.12 0.88
N PHE A 52 -0.72 11.85 0.85
CA PHE A 52 -0.93 11.06 -0.35
C PHE A 52 -2.36 10.55 -0.37
N THR A 53 -3.08 10.88 -1.45
CA THR A 53 -4.47 10.49 -1.65
C THR A 53 -4.55 9.60 -2.90
N PRO A 54 -4.66 8.27 -2.74
CA PRO A 54 -4.78 7.36 -3.87
C PRO A 54 -5.98 7.70 -4.75
N CYS A 55 -5.81 7.67 -6.07
CA CYS A 55 -6.92 7.86 -6.99
C CYS A 55 -8.05 6.84 -6.71
N GLY A 56 -9.30 7.27 -6.90
CA GLY A 56 -10.47 6.40 -6.68
C GLY A 56 -10.83 6.19 -5.19
N THR A 57 -10.17 6.91 -4.28
CA THR A 57 -10.46 6.86 -2.85
C THR A 57 -10.58 8.26 -2.26
N GLU A 58 -11.23 8.38 -1.11
CA GLU A 58 -11.22 9.58 -0.27
C GLU A 58 -10.24 9.45 0.91
N GLN A 59 -9.49 8.34 0.98
CA GLN A 59 -8.55 8.09 2.06
C GLN A 59 -7.32 8.99 1.90
N THR A 60 -6.92 9.63 3.00
CA THR A 60 -5.72 10.48 3.06
C THR A 60 -4.66 9.77 3.89
N LEU A 61 -3.46 9.59 3.33
CA LEU A 61 -2.38 8.87 3.98
C LEU A 61 -1.21 9.80 4.24
N TRP A 62 -0.60 9.70 5.42
CA TRP A 62 0.64 10.40 5.72
C TRP A 62 1.81 9.67 5.06
N PHE A 63 2.42 10.26 4.04
CA PHE A 63 3.54 9.62 3.36
C PHE A 63 4.87 9.80 4.09
N ARG A 64 5.68 8.76 4.03
CA ARG A 64 7.10 8.73 4.44
C ARG A 64 7.88 7.83 3.48
N GLY A 65 9.20 7.82 3.60
CA GLY A 65 10.08 7.04 2.74
C GLY A 65 11.53 7.39 3.05
N GLU A 66 12.45 6.68 2.40
CA GLU A 66 13.88 6.97 2.50
C GLU A 66 14.23 8.27 1.78
N GLY A 67 15.27 8.96 2.24
CA GLY A 67 15.69 10.25 1.64
C GLY A 67 16.05 10.12 0.16
N GLU A 68 16.69 9.01 -0.23
CA GLU A 68 17.01 8.72 -1.63
C GLU A 68 15.79 8.64 -2.56
N ILE A 69 14.60 8.37 -2.02
CA ILE A 69 13.33 8.35 -2.75
C ILE A 69 12.61 9.71 -2.61
N LEU A 70 12.55 10.26 -1.39
CA LEU A 70 11.76 11.45 -1.11
C LEU A 70 12.42 12.74 -1.59
N ASP A 71 13.74 12.90 -1.43
CA ASP A 71 14.43 14.13 -1.82
C ASP A 71 14.22 14.52 -3.29
N PRO A 72 14.38 13.60 -4.28
CA PRO A 72 14.09 13.94 -5.68
C PRO A 72 12.59 14.16 -5.96
N LEU A 73 11.69 13.50 -5.22
CA LEU A 73 10.25 13.72 -5.32
C LEU A 73 9.87 15.12 -4.81
N ILE A 74 10.40 15.53 -3.66
CA ILE A 74 10.14 16.84 -3.06
C ILE A 74 10.77 17.96 -3.90
N ALA A 75 11.96 17.74 -4.47
CA ALA A 75 12.57 18.70 -5.39
C ALA A 75 11.67 18.92 -6.63
N GLN A 76 11.11 17.85 -7.20
CA GLN A 76 10.17 17.97 -8.32
C GLN A 76 8.85 18.64 -7.92
N TYR A 77 8.32 18.31 -6.74
CA TYR A 77 7.14 18.99 -6.19
C TYR A 77 7.32 20.50 -6.19
N GLN A 78 8.43 21.00 -5.63
CA GLN A 78 8.71 22.43 -5.54
C GLN A 78 8.84 23.13 -6.90
N VAL A 79 9.21 22.40 -7.96
CA VAL A 79 9.27 22.92 -9.33
C VAL A 79 7.89 22.93 -10.00
N LEU A 80 7.00 22.02 -9.60
CA LEU A 80 5.70 21.81 -10.23
C LEU A 80 4.56 22.60 -9.57
N THR A 81 4.77 23.17 -8.39
CA THR A 81 3.75 23.89 -7.62
C THR A 81 4.10 25.36 -7.47
N ASP A 82 3.13 26.24 -7.71
CA ASP A 82 3.29 27.70 -7.57
C ASP A 82 2.58 28.24 -6.32
N THR A 83 1.64 27.46 -5.75
CA THR A 83 0.84 27.88 -4.59
C THR A 83 1.00 26.93 -3.39
N PRO A 84 0.83 27.44 -2.16
CA PRO A 84 0.89 26.59 -0.97
C PRO A 84 -0.11 25.43 -1.05
N TYR A 85 0.35 24.23 -0.74
CA TYR A 85 -0.46 23.00 -0.68
C TYR A 85 -1.10 22.58 -2.00
N GLU A 86 -0.54 23.02 -3.13
CA GLU A 86 -0.95 22.57 -4.46
C GLU A 86 -0.61 21.09 -4.68
N ALA A 87 -1.57 20.30 -5.17
CA ALA A 87 -1.35 18.89 -5.41
C ALA A 87 -0.61 18.63 -6.73
N ILE A 88 0.31 17.66 -6.70
CA ILE A 88 0.88 17.04 -7.91
C ILE A 88 0.29 15.64 -8.13
N TYR A 89 0.37 15.15 -9.36
CA TYR A 89 0.08 13.76 -9.68
C TYR A 89 1.35 12.91 -9.55
N VAL A 90 1.22 11.76 -8.88
CA VAL A 90 2.29 10.78 -8.75
C VAL A 90 1.81 9.37 -9.02
N GLU A 91 2.71 8.51 -9.49
CA GLU A 91 2.56 7.05 -9.42
C GLU A 91 3.66 6.49 -8.54
N VAL A 92 3.25 5.82 -7.46
CA VAL A 92 4.17 5.36 -6.41
C VAL A 92 3.86 3.94 -5.98
N THR A 93 4.89 3.19 -5.60
CA THR A 93 4.71 1.90 -4.91
C THR A 93 5.07 2.04 -3.43
N GLY A 94 4.56 1.15 -2.58
CA GLY A 94 4.82 1.23 -1.15
C GLY A 94 3.94 0.33 -0.29
N GLU A 95 3.89 0.64 1.00
CA GLU A 95 3.08 -0.11 1.97
C GLU A 95 2.25 0.82 2.85
N VAL A 96 0.99 0.46 3.06
CA VAL A 96 0.10 1.14 4.02
C VAL A 96 0.29 0.49 5.37
N GLY A 97 0.79 1.28 6.32
CA GLY A 97 0.89 0.94 7.73
C GLY A 97 -0.32 1.45 8.53
N PRO A 98 -0.35 1.13 9.84
CA PRO A 98 -1.41 1.61 10.72
C PRO A 98 -1.41 3.15 10.83
N ARG A 99 -2.53 3.69 11.31
CA ARG A 99 -2.64 5.09 11.74
C ARG A 99 -1.60 5.42 12.79
N ALA A 100 -0.97 6.59 12.68
CA ALA A 100 -0.11 7.11 13.72
C ALA A 100 -0.94 7.51 14.96
N THR A 101 -0.33 7.45 16.14
CA THR A 101 -1.01 7.79 17.41
C THR A 101 -0.69 9.21 17.90
N ASP A 102 0.26 9.89 17.28
CA ASP A 102 0.74 11.22 17.66
C ASP A 102 1.30 12.02 16.46
N GLY A 103 1.58 13.30 16.69
CA GLY A 103 2.07 14.25 15.67
C GLY A 103 1.06 14.52 14.55
N PHE A 104 1.51 15.22 13.50
CA PHE A 104 0.66 15.55 12.34
C PHE A 104 0.10 14.31 11.61
N ALA A 105 0.85 13.21 11.63
CA ALA A 105 0.42 11.96 11.01
C ALA A 105 -0.83 11.35 11.68
N ALA A 106 -1.16 11.71 12.93
CA ALA A 106 -2.32 11.19 13.64
C ALA A 106 -3.66 11.64 13.05
N ASP A 107 -3.67 12.69 12.22
CA ASP A 107 -4.89 13.20 11.57
C ASP A 107 -5.26 12.44 10.29
N TYR A 108 -4.38 11.58 9.79
CA TYR A 108 -4.54 10.83 8.52
C TYR A 108 -5.10 9.43 8.74
N ASP A 109 -5.59 8.75 7.70
CA ASP A 109 -6.19 7.41 7.81
C ASP A 109 -5.15 6.30 8.04
N GLY A 110 -3.88 6.57 7.69
CA GLY A 110 -2.77 5.64 7.80
C GLY A 110 -1.44 6.27 7.43
N VAL A 111 -0.36 5.50 7.56
CA VAL A 111 0.98 5.91 7.12
C VAL A 111 1.35 5.16 5.86
N PHE A 112 1.66 5.87 4.78
CA PHE A 112 2.11 5.28 3.53
C PHE A 112 3.63 5.35 3.40
N THR A 113 4.31 4.20 3.37
CA THR A 113 5.76 4.15 3.18
C THR A 113 6.07 3.96 1.70
N ILE A 114 6.47 5.04 1.02
CA ILE A 114 6.84 5.06 -0.40
C ILE A 114 8.16 4.31 -0.58
N GLN A 115 8.18 3.39 -1.54
CA GLN A 115 9.35 2.58 -1.89
C GLN A 115 9.88 2.91 -3.28
N THR A 116 9.01 3.27 -4.24
CA THR A 116 9.43 3.77 -5.54
C THR A 116 8.48 4.85 -6.05
N VAL A 117 8.99 5.71 -6.94
CA VAL A 117 8.24 6.74 -7.65
C VAL A 117 8.47 6.52 -9.15
N SER A 118 7.42 6.27 -9.92
CA SER A 118 7.50 6.01 -11.37
C SER A 118 7.06 7.20 -12.22
N VAL A 119 6.13 8.03 -11.72
CA VAL A 119 5.62 9.22 -12.42
C VAL A 119 5.51 10.37 -11.43
N VAL A 120 5.91 11.57 -11.89
CA VAL A 120 5.72 12.85 -11.18
C VAL A 120 5.40 13.91 -12.22
N ARG A 121 4.30 14.66 -12.04
CA ARG A 121 3.92 15.77 -12.91
C ARG A 121 2.87 16.67 -12.24
N ALA A 122 2.65 17.85 -12.80
CA ALA A 122 1.52 18.70 -12.41
C ALA A 122 0.19 17.94 -12.59
N THR A 123 -0.76 18.25 -11.70
CA THR A 123 -2.12 17.71 -11.76
C THR A 123 -2.91 18.36 -12.90
N THR A 124 -3.82 17.60 -13.50
CA THR A 124 -4.79 18.02 -14.51
C THR A 124 -6.22 17.69 -14.07
N ASP A 125 -7.24 18.27 -14.70
CA ASP A 125 -8.65 18.02 -14.39
C ASP A 125 -9.10 16.56 -14.61
N GLU A 126 -8.30 15.76 -15.32
CA GLU A 126 -8.58 14.35 -15.57
C GLU A 126 -7.99 13.43 -14.49
N ASP A 127 -7.04 13.92 -13.72
CA ASP A 127 -6.32 13.13 -12.73
C ASP A 127 -7.18 12.78 -11.54
N CYS A 128 -7.18 11.48 -11.20
CA CYS A 128 -7.97 10.92 -10.11
C CYS A 128 -9.45 11.34 -10.15
N ARG A 129 -10.00 11.64 -11.33
CA ARG A 129 -11.43 11.94 -11.50
C ARG A 129 -12.23 10.72 -11.08
N ILE A 130 -12.94 10.83 -9.95
CA ILE A 130 -13.92 9.83 -9.56
C ILE A 130 -15.13 10.04 -10.49
N PRO A 131 -15.54 9.04 -11.28
CA PRO A 131 -16.75 9.16 -12.09
C PRO A 131 -17.91 9.52 -11.16
N GLN A 132 -18.54 10.67 -11.40
CA GLN A 132 -19.74 11.07 -10.67
C GLN A 132 -20.79 9.98 -10.92
N GLN A 133 -21.15 9.21 -9.88
CA GLN A 133 -22.30 8.33 -9.98
C GLN A 133 -23.54 9.23 -10.18
N PRO A 134 -24.36 9.00 -11.22
CA PRO A 134 -25.53 9.84 -11.46
C PRO A 134 -26.53 9.67 -10.32
N GLY A 135 -26.82 10.78 -9.61
CA GLY A 135 -28.01 10.96 -8.78
C GLY A 135 -27.89 10.52 -7.31
N TYR A 136 -27.24 11.33 -6.49
CA TYR A 136 -27.61 11.46 -5.08
C TYR A 136 -27.80 12.95 -4.77
N ASP A 137 -28.93 13.49 -5.26
CA ASP A 137 -29.44 14.77 -4.80
C ASP A 137 -29.85 14.61 -3.33
N ARG A 138 -29.28 15.44 -2.46
CA ARG A 138 -29.60 15.52 -1.03
C ARG A 138 -30.58 16.67 -0.77
#